data_AF-A0A2D6GPJ2-F1
#
_entry.id   AF-A0A2D6GPJ2-F1
#
_cell.length_a   1.000
_cell.length_b   1.000
_cell.length_c   1.000
_cell.angle_alpha   90.00
_cell.angle_beta   90.00
_cell.angle_gamma   90.00
#
_symmetry.space_group_name_H-M   'P 1'
#
loop_
_entity.id
_entity.type
_entity.pdbx_description
1 polymer ?
#
loop_
_entity_poly.entity_id
_entity_poly.type
_entity_poly.pdbx_seq_one_letter_code
_entity_poly.pdbx_strand_id
1 'polypeptide(L)'
;MTLALVTSLCLAGESVSAQDSPDFGDNTSRFANDGECDDPRFAGPDASSFQSRRNEGHDAEDCQAAFEDGTVFLRNTIFVTYDGVEFGTDSGRFAHDDECDDPRFRGRGMATYTQDENILADSTDCMAAFQAGTIALRTSFDEPYTFDGINFGIDSSEWANDDECDDPRFQGTGMAQFLNEENIEADASDCLFYYRNGTISLIVEIEEPYSQEGILFGIDEGPFANDGECDDPRFVGPDMSLIGGLSDAVEKDASDCLAGYEAGRIFLRRAYIAPRMVAGVNFGDDSSPYANDDECDDRRFIGDGMTRVLLTDANIMADASDCIAAWMSGELELRTPITEPLKFETITFGVDSSDFANDNECDDPRFQGLGMASPPLEQSNIEADATDCLTAYQQDRITIRNAYFSPVTYNGIDFGDDSGVWSNDGECDDRRFIGEGMTQVLLTDEHIRADASDCLAAYQEDRLELREEITRPRHYDGINFGIDTSVFANDNECDDPRFEGEAMAEGEPLDENKKADATDCLNAYQQGRVTLISQAAASGTLYDGILFGVDNGRWAEDGECDDPRFEGDGMSTTVLLDSDIRNDATDCLAAYQDGTITLIRPN
;
A
#
# COMPACT_ATOMS: atom_id res chain seq x y z
N MET A 1 63.05 -22.74 40.95
CA MET A 1 62.69 -21.36 41.32
C MET A 1 62.14 -20.72 40.06
N THR A 2 60.89 -20.32 39.91
CA THR A 2 59.73 -20.22 40.81
C THR A 2 58.57 -19.99 39.85
N LEU A 3 57.50 -20.78 39.96
CA LEU A 3 56.24 -20.60 39.23
C LEU A 3 55.47 -19.48 39.94
N ALA A 4 55.20 -18.36 39.26
CA ALA A 4 54.43 -17.25 39.83
C ALA A 4 53.02 -17.28 39.25
N LEU A 5 52.10 -17.79 40.06
CA LEU A 5 50.65 -17.79 39.88
C LEU A 5 50.16 -16.37 40.19
N VAL A 6 49.62 -15.65 39.20
CA VAL A 6 48.96 -14.37 39.41
C VAL A 6 47.53 -14.66 39.84
N THR A 7 47.26 -14.46 41.12
CA THR A 7 45.93 -14.51 41.73
C THR A 7 45.26 -13.16 41.51
N SER A 8 44.11 -13.18 40.83
CA SER A 8 43.27 -12.00 40.65
C SER A 8 42.57 -11.67 41.97
N LEU A 9 42.60 -10.39 42.31
CA LEU A 9 42.18 -9.78 43.55
C LEU A 9 40.68 -9.45 43.45
N CYS A 10 39.80 -10.26 44.05
CA CYS A 10 38.41 -9.84 44.24
C CYS A 10 38.35 -8.74 45.30
N LEU A 11 37.88 -7.56 44.90
CA LEU A 11 37.45 -6.51 45.80
C LEU A 11 36.28 -7.03 46.64
N ALA A 12 36.41 -6.91 47.95
CA ALA A 12 35.35 -7.18 48.90
C ALA A 12 34.24 -6.13 48.71
N GLY A 13 33.09 -6.57 48.23
CA GLY A 13 31.83 -5.84 48.41
C GLY A 13 31.42 -5.89 49.88
N GLU A 14 30.85 -4.79 50.36
CA GLU A 14 30.36 -4.63 51.72
C GLU A 14 29.45 -5.78 52.16
N SER A 15 29.72 -6.26 53.38
CA SER A 15 28.95 -7.28 54.09
C SER A 15 27.48 -6.87 54.23
N VAL A 16 26.59 -7.59 53.56
CA VAL A 16 25.16 -7.64 53.89
C VAL A 16 25.01 -8.12 55.33
N SER A 17 24.17 -7.41 56.07
CA SER A 17 23.86 -7.66 57.48
C SER A 17 23.38 -9.09 57.69
N ALA A 18 23.98 -9.80 58.64
CA ALA A 18 23.43 -11.04 59.18
C ALA A 18 21.99 -10.76 59.67
N GLN A 19 21.00 -11.49 59.16
CA GLN A 19 19.72 -11.60 59.84
C GLN A 19 19.97 -12.30 61.18
N ASP A 20 19.53 -11.69 62.29
CA ASP A 20 19.54 -12.34 63.59
C ASP A 20 18.76 -13.66 63.48
N SER A 21 19.36 -14.76 63.94
CA SER A 21 18.74 -16.09 63.93
C SER A 21 17.38 -16.05 64.65
N PRO A 22 16.29 -16.57 64.04
CA PRO A 22 14.97 -16.62 64.66
C PRO A 22 14.96 -17.34 66.01
N ASP A 23 14.09 -16.92 66.93
CA ASP A 23 13.84 -17.69 68.16
C ASP A 23 12.92 -18.88 67.85
N PHE A 24 13.55 -20.04 67.63
CA PHE A 24 12.88 -21.32 67.35
C PHE A 24 12.16 -21.91 68.57
N GLY A 25 12.45 -21.44 69.79
CA GLY A 25 11.78 -21.88 71.01
C GLY A 25 12.31 -23.19 71.61
N ASP A 26 11.41 -24.10 72.01
CA ASP A 26 11.72 -25.40 72.62
C ASP A 26 11.08 -26.59 71.87
N ASN A 27 11.25 -27.82 72.37
CA ASN A 27 10.68 -29.05 71.78
C ASN A 27 9.58 -29.66 72.66
N THR A 28 8.66 -28.84 73.20
CA THR A 28 7.69 -29.31 74.21
C THR A 28 6.31 -29.67 73.67
N SER A 29 6.03 -29.45 72.39
CA SER A 29 4.75 -29.85 71.79
C SER A 29 4.67 -31.37 71.60
N ARG A 30 3.45 -31.91 71.39
CA ARG A 30 3.26 -33.33 71.08
C ARG A 30 3.75 -33.72 69.67
N PHE A 31 4.01 -32.71 68.84
CA PHE A 31 4.48 -32.86 67.47
C PHE A 31 5.96 -32.46 67.35
N ALA A 32 6.62 -32.12 68.46
CA ALA A 32 8.03 -31.75 68.41
C ALA A 32 8.92 -32.95 68.00
N ASN A 33 9.90 -32.72 67.11
CA ASN A 33 10.83 -33.74 66.61
C ASN A 33 10.13 -34.89 65.83
N ASP A 34 9.07 -34.59 65.10
CA ASP A 34 8.40 -35.56 64.24
C ASP A 34 8.83 -35.49 62.76
N GLY A 35 9.71 -34.53 62.44
CA GLY A 35 10.36 -34.37 61.14
C GLY A 35 9.73 -33.31 60.25
N GLU A 36 8.68 -32.61 60.70
CA GLU A 36 8.11 -31.42 60.06
C GLU A 36 8.21 -30.24 61.04
N CYS A 37 8.32 -29.01 60.55
CA CYS A 37 8.28 -27.81 61.39
C CYS A 37 6.82 -27.45 61.74
N ASP A 38 6.41 -27.68 62.98
CA ASP A 38 5.04 -27.43 63.46
C ASP A 38 4.76 -26.02 63.95
N ASP A 39 5.78 -25.17 63.97
CA ASP A 39 5.63 -23.78 64.40
C ASP A 39 4.88 -22.96 63.33
N PRO A 40 3.67 -22.46 63.63
CA PRO A 40 2.86 -21.74 62.65
C PRO A 40 3.41 -20.37 62.23
N ARG A 41 4.48 -19.90 62.88
CA ARG A 41 5.24 -18.73 62.42
C ARG A 41 6.04 -19.04 61.16
N PHE A 42 6.27 -20.32 60.86
CA PHE A 42 7.02 -20.76 59.70
C PHE A 42 6.08 -21.28 58.59
N ALA A 43 6.56 -21.21 57.36
CA ALA A 43 5.92 -21.73 56.17
C ALA A 43 7.00 -22.33 55.25
N GLY A 44 6.60 -23.19 54.32
CA GLY A 44 7.51 -23.88 53.40
C GLY A 44 7.19 -25.38 53.28
N PRO A 45 7.88 -26.10 52.38
CA PRO A 45 7.66 -27.53 52.12
C PRO A 45 7.70 -28.43 53.35
N ASP A 46 8.60 -28.14 54.29
CA ASP A 46 8.76 -28.93 55.52
C ASP A 46 7.96 -28.33 56.70
N ALA A 47 7.15 -27.28 56.46
CA ALA A 47 6.24 -26.77 57.47
C ALA A 47 4.99 -27.67 57.56
N SER A 48 4.57 -27.96 58.78
CA SER A 48 3.36 -28.72 59.05
C SER A 48 2.15 -28.11 58.35
N SER A 49 1.43 -28.95 57.61
CA SER A 49 0.14 -28.56 57.00
C SER A 49 -0.93 -28.23 58.05
N PHE A 50 -0.72 -28.61 59.32
CA PHE A 50 -1.64 -28.34 60.43
C PHE A 50 -1.18 -27.15 61.29
N GLN A 51 -1.63 -25.97 60.89
CA GLN A 51 -1.28 -24.70 61.51
C GLN A 51 -2.02 -24.48 62.84
N SER A 52 -1.31 -24.52 63.97
CA SER A 52 -1.89 -24.36 65.31
C SER A 52 -1.03 -23.46 66.20
N ARG A 53 -1.58 -22.33 66.67
CA ARG A 53 -0.92 -21.41 67.64
C ARG A 53 -0.41 -22.07 68.93
N ARG A 54 -0.88 -23.28 69.26
CA ARG A 54 -0.36 -24.04 70.42
C ARG A 54 1.01 -24.68 70.17
N ASN A 55 1.48 -24.72 68.93
CA ASN A 55 2.77 -25.26 68.54
C ASN A 55 3.81 -24.14 68.30
N GLU A 56 3.42 -22.88 68.44
CA GLU A 56 4.31 -21.72 68.27
C GLU A 56 5.48 -21.77 69.26
N GLY A 57 6.70 -21.85 68.74
CA GLY A 57 7.94 -21.97 69.49
C GLY A 57 8.11 -23.29 70.25
N HIS A 58 7.44 -24.37 69.82
CA HIS A 58 7.43 -25.64 70.54
C HIS A 58 7.91 -26.84 69.72
N ASP A 59 8.53 -26.57 68.59
CA ASP A 59 9.15 -27.55 67.71
C ASP A 59 10.48 -27.03 67.14
N ALA A 60 11.36 -26.61 68.04
CA ALA A 60 12.56 -25.86 67.72
C ALA A 60 13.58 -26.63 66.87
N GLU A 61 13.78 -27.92 67.11
CA GLU A 61 14.83 -28.70 66.43
C GLU A 61 14.48 -28.99 64.97
N ASP A 62 13.22 -29.34 64.67
CA ASP A 62 12.76 -29.54 63.29
C ASP A 62 12.66 -28.20 62.55
N CYS A 63 12.10 -27.16 63.18
CA CYS A 63 12.03 -25.83 62.57
C CYS A 63 13.40 -25.18 62.35
N GLN A 64 14.35 -25.36 63.28
CA GLN A 64 15.72 -24.87 63.09
C GLN A 64 16.40 -25.65 61.96
N ALA A 65 16.29 -26.98 61.94
CA ALA A 65 16.88 -27.80 60.90
C ALA A 65 16.33 -27.45 59.52
N ALA A 66 15.01 -27.32 59.39
CA ALA A 66 14.35 -26.94 58.15
C ALA A 66 14.69 -25.49 57.74
N PHE A 67 14.83 -24.56 58.70
CA PHE A 67 15.21 -23.18 58.40
C PHE A 67 16.68 -23.08 57.96
N GLU A 68 17.57 -23.87 58.56
CA GLU A 68 18.98 -23.96 58.15
C GLU A 68 19.14 -24.64 56.78
N ASP A 69 18.25 -25.57 56.42
CA ASP A 69 18.18 -26.21 55.10
C ASP A 69 17.44 -25.34 54.06
N GLY A 70 16.83 -24.23 54.50
CA GLY A 70 16.06 -23.32 53.65
C GLY A 70 14.70 -23.84 53.21
N THR A 71 14.22 -24.94 53.80
CA THR A 71 12.92 -25.56 53.46
C THR A 71 11.75 -24.98 54.27
N VAL A 72 12.03 -24.14 55.27
CA VAL A 72 11.03 -23.28 55.92
C VAL A 72 11.54 -21.87 56.13
N PHE A 73 10.64 -20.89 56.12
CA PHE A 73 10.90 -19.47 56.31
C PHE A 73 9.88 -18.86 57.27
N LEU A 74 10.23 -17.76 57.92
CA LEU A 74 9.31 -17.03 58.79
C LEU A 74 8.24 -16.31 57.95
N ARG A 75 6.96 -16.53 58.25
CA ARG A 75 5.86 -15.74 57.72
C ARG A 75 6.04 -14.29 58.14
N ASN A 76 6.36 -13.40 57.21
CA ASN A 76 6.43 -11.99 57.49
C ASN A 76 5.00 -11.44 57.69
N THR A 77 4.73 -10.91 58.88
CA THR A 77 3.43 -10.28 59.21
C THR A 77 3.47 -8.76 59.13
N ILE A 78 4.62 -8.20 58.73
CA ILE A 78 4.86 -6.76 58.66
C ILE A 78 4.73 -6.33 57.20
N PHE A 79 3.87 -5.34 56.96
CA PHE A 79 3.74 -4.70 55.66
C PHE A 79 5.07 -4.09 55.22
N VAL A 80 5.60 -4.59 54.11
CA VAL A 80 6.86 -4.14 53.51
C VAL A 80 6.59 -3.01 52.52
N THR A 81 7.34 -1.93 52.65
CA THR A 81 7.34 -0.80 51.71
C THR A 81 8.77 -0.51 51.29
N TYR A 82 9.00 -0.34 49.99
CA TYR A 82 10.31 -0.01 49.42
C TYR A 82 10.13 0.95 48.25
N ASP A 83 10.93 2.02 48.23
CA ASP A 83 10.88 3.09 47.22
C ASP A 83 9.47 3.65 46.92
N GLY A 84 8.64 3.78 47.97
CA GLY A 84 7.27 4.29 47.83
C GLY A 84 6.25 3.27 47.29
N VAL A 85 6.67 2.04 47.00
CA VAL A 85 5.80 0.92 46.64
C VAL A 85 5.46 0.08 47.87
N GLU A 86 4.19 -0.30 47.99
CA GLU A 86 3.68 -1.15 49.07
C GLU A 86 3.57 -2.60 48.56
N PHE A 87 4.45 -3.48 49.02
CA PHE A 87 4.54 -4.89 48.62
C PHE A 87 3.65 -5.79 49.48
N GLY A 88 3.28 -5.35 50.68
CA GLY A 88 2.39 -6.12 51.54
C GLY A 88 3.13 -7.12 52.43
N THR A 89 2.61 -8.34 52.57
CA THR A 89 3.16 -9.39 53.45
C THR A 89 3.35 -10.71 52.72
N ASP A 90 4.10 -11.65 53.30
CA ASP A 90 4.24 -13.03 52.79
C ASP A 90 3.02 -13.90 53.15
N SER A 91 1.85 -13.36 52.84
CA SER A 91 0.56 -14.03 52.96
C SER A 91 0.25 -14.81 51.70
N GLY A 92 -0.64 -15.80 51.80
CA GLY A 92 -0.99 -16.65 50.66
C GLY A 92 -0.26 -17.99 50.69
N ARG A 93 -0.61 -18.85 49.72
CA ARG A 93 -0.05 -20.21 49.59
C ARG A 93 1.14 -20.28 48.63
N PHE A 94 1.37 -19.20 47.91
CA PHE A 94 2.38 -19.05 46.87
C PHE A 94 3.51 -18.09 47.32
N ALA A 95 3.40 -17.48 48.51
CA ALA A 95 4.48 -16.67 49.04
C ALA A 95 5.79 -17.47 49.19
N HIS A 96 6.91 -16.87 48.77
CA HIS A 96 8.25 -17.47 48.77
C HIS A 96 8.38 -18.69 47.85
N ASP A 97 7.79 -18.65 46.66
CA ASP A 97 8.01 -19.65 45.62
C ASP A 97 8.96 -19.17 44.50
N ASP A 98 9.69 -18.09 44.76
CA ASP A 98 10.66 -17.43 43.88
C ASP A 98 10.02 -16.68 42.69
N GLU A 99 8.69 -16.53 42.67
CA GLU A 99 7.93 -15.78 41.68
C GLU A 99 7.03 -14.74 42.35
N CYS A 100 6.89 -13.55 41.76
CA CYS A 100 5.98 -12.53 42.28
C CYS A 100 4.52 -12.83 41.91
N ASP A 101 3.67 -13.06 42.90
CA ASP A 101 2.25 -13.36 42.71
C ASP A 101 1.32 -12.14 42.60
N ASP A 102 1.80 -10.96 42.98
CA ASP A 102 0.96 -9.77 43.09
C ASP A 102 0.65 -9.18 41.71
N PRO A 103 -0.61 -9.26 41.21
CA PRO A 103 -0.97 -8.88 39.85
C PRO A 103 -0.78 -7.38 39.54
N ARG A 104 -0.49 -6.55 40.55
CA ARG A 104 -0.17 -5.13 40.33
C ARG A 104 1.19 -4.93 39.69
N PHE A 105 2.04 -5.96 39.68
CA PHE A 105 3.34 -5.93 39.03
C PHE A 105 3.28 -6.59 37.64
N ARG A 106 4.33 -6.34 36.85
CA ARG A 106 4.59 -6.92 35.54
C ARG A 106 6.10 -7.05 35.35
N GLY A 107 6.55 -7.91 34.46
CA GLY A 107 7.97 -8.12 34.19
C GLY A 107 8.42 -9.55 34.49
N ARG A 108 9.70 -9.80 34.25
CA ARG A 108 10.34 -11.11 34.44
C ARG A 108 10.41 -11.47 35.93
N GLY A 109 9.98 -12.68 36.27
CA GLY A 109 9.85 -13.15 37.66
C GLY A 109 8.48 -12.90 38.26
N MET A 110 7.46 -12.62 37.44
CA MET A 110 6.05 -12.70 37.83
C MET A 110 5.56 -14.15 37.68
N ALA A 111 4.66 -14.59 38.55
CA ALA A 111 3.98 -15.86 38.36
C ALA A 111 3.15 -15.84 37.07
N THR A 112 3.17 -16.94 36.29
CA THR A 112 2.43 -17.05 35.02
C THR A 112 0.92 -16.80 35.20
N TYR A 113 0.37 -17.15 36.36
CA TYR A 113 -1.05 -16.98 36.68
C TYR A 113 -1.23 -16.24 38.01
N THR A 114 -1.41 -14.92 37.93
CA THR A 114 -1.72 -14.08 39.10
C THR A 114 -3.23 -13.95 39.30
N GLN A 115 -3.64 -13.72 40.55
CA GLN A 115 -5.05 -13.55 40.94
C GLN A 115 -5.22 -12.35 41.86
N ASP A 116 -6.35 -11.66 41.78
CA ASP A 116 -6.66 -10.49 42.63
C ASP A 116 -6.55 -10.78 44.13
N GLU A 117 -6.71 -12.03 44.55
CA GLU A 117 -6.57 -12.47 45.94
C GLU A 117 -5.12 -12.38 46.45
N ASN A 118 -4.14 -12.33 45.54
CA ASN A 118 -2.70 -12.19 45.83
C ASN A 118 -2.22 -10.71 45.82
N ILE A 119 -3.12 -9.74 45.75
CA ILE A 119 -2.74 -8.33 45.92
C ILE A 119 -2.17 -8.11 47.33
N LEU A 120 -0.98 -7.51 47.42
CA LEU A 120 -0.22 -7.29 48.67
C LEU A 120 0.19 -8.61 49.37
N ALA A 121 0.22 -9.71 48.62
CA ALA A 121 0.75 -10.98 49.03
C ALA A 121 2.18 -11.17 48.48
N ASP A 122 2.88 -12.18 48.98
CA ASP A 122 4.18 -12.57 48.45
C ASP A 122 5.20 -11.40 48.39
N SER A 123 5.30 -10.69 49.51
CA SER A 123 6.09 -9.46 49.60
C SER A 123 7.58 -9.67 49.37
N THR A 124 8.12 -10.81 49.76
CA THR A 124 9.55 -11.09 49.68
C THR A 124 9.99 -11.25 48.22
N ASP A 125 9.27 -12.05 47.43
CA ASP A 125 9.66 -12.33 46.05
C ASP A 125 9.36 -11.14 45.15
N CYS A 126 8.17 -10.53 45.29
CA CYS A 126 7.84 -9.28 44.60
C CYS A 126 8.82 -8.14 44.89
N MET A 127 9.23 -7.96 46.15
CA MET A 127 10.22 -6.93 46.49
C MET A 127 11.60 -7.27 45.94
N ALA A 128 12.02 -8.54 46.01
CA ALA A 128 13.31 -8.98 45.50
C ALA A 128 13.39 -8.75 43.98
N ALA A 129 12.38 -9.17 43.23
CA ALA A 129 12.28 -8.97 41.79
C ALA A 129 12.21 -7.47 41.42
N PHE A 130 11.49 -6.65 42.20
CA PHE A 130 11.43 -5.21 41.98
C PHE A 130 12.78 -4.53 42.24
N GLN A 131 13.50 -4.94 43.29
CA GLN A 131 14.85 -4.45 43.59
C GLN A 131 15.88 -4.88 42.55
N ALA A 132 15.72 -6.08 41.99
CA ALA A 132 16.49 -6.56 40.86
C ALA A 132 16.16 -5.81 39.55
N GLY A 133 15.06 -5.02 39.55
CA GLY A 133 14.57 -4.30 38.39
C GLY A 133 13.99 -5.22 37.31
N THR A 134 13.63 -6.46 37.67
CA THR A 134 13.04 -7.43 36.74
C THR A 134 11.53 -7.27 36.64
N ILE A 135 10.88 -6.77 37.70
CA ILE A 135 9.47 -6.37 37.68
C ILE A 135 9.26 -4.88 37.96
N ALA A 136 8.14 -4.34 37.49
CA ALA A 136 7.69 -2.97 37.72
C ALA A 136 6.18 -2.93 38.00
N LEU A 137 5.70 -1.88 38.69
CA LEU A 137 4.27 -1.67 38.86
C LEU A 137 3.59 -1.40 37.51
N ARG A 138 2.45 -2.05 37.29
CA ARG A 138 1.57 -1.74 36.16
C ARG A 138 1.07 -0.30 36.29
N THR A 139 1.20 0.46 35.20
CA THR A 139 0.61 1.79 35.07
C THR A 139 -0.70 1.73 34.31
N SER A 140 -1.56 2.74 34.45
CA SER A 140 -2.87 2.81 33.75
C SER A 140 -2.78 2.93 32.21
N PHE A 141 -1.57 3.00 31.67
CA PHE A 141 -1.24 2.94 30.25
C PHE A 141 -0.15 1.88 30.14
N ASP A 142 -0.48 0.71 29.59
CA ASP A 142 0.50 -0.33 29.28
C ASP A 142 1.29 0.13 28.06
N GLU A 143 2.29 0.98 28.30
CA GLU A 143 3.22 1.40 27.27
C GLU A 143 4.09 0.21 26.84
N PRO A 144 4.30 0.01 25.53
CA PRO A 144 5.13 -1.08 25.03
C PRO A 144 6.59 -0.88 25.43
N TYR A 145 7.27 -1.99 25.72
CA TYR A 145 8.70 -2.00 25.98
C TYR A 145 9.45 -1.70 24.68
N THR A 146 10.24 -0.63 24.71
CA THR A 146 11.11 -0.25 23.61
C THR A 146 12.53 -0.12 24.12
N PHE A 147 13.48 -0.71 23.38
CA PHE A 147 14.90 -0.67 23.72
C PHE A 147 15.74 -0.77 22.45
N ASP A 148 16.78 0.06 22.32
CA ASP A 148 17.61 0.17 21.11
C ASP A 148 16.83 0.33 19.79
N GLY A 149 15.68 1.01 19.84
CA GLY A 149 14.82 1.24 18.67
C GLY A 149 13.99 0.03 18.24
N ILE A 150 14.03 -1.06 18.99
CA ILE A 150 13.21 -2.25 18.77
C ILE A 150 11.97 -2.17 19.67
N ASN A 151 10.80 -2.47 19.09
CA ASN A 151 9.55 -2.61 19.83
C ASN A 151 9.37 -4.06 20.26
N PHE A 152 9.45 -4.31 21.56
CA PHE A 152 9.21 -5.62 22.17
C PHE A 152 7.74 -5.82 22.54
N GLY A 153 6.92 -4.76 22.48
CA GLY A 153 5.49 -4.83 22.77
C GLY A 153 5.15 -4.92 24.24
N ILE A 154 4.13 -5.72 24.59
CA ILE A 154 3.66 -5.91 25.97
C ILE A 154 3.48 -7.39 26.30
N ASP A 155 3.55 -7.73 27.59
CA ASP A 155 3.33 -9.09 28.10
C ASP A 155 1.84 -9.47 28.03
N SER A 156 1.40 -9.98 26.88
CA SER A 156 -0.02 -10.13 26.53
C SER A 156 -0.45 -11.54 26.13
N SER A 157 0.49 -12.45 25.85
CA SER A 157 0.19 -13.85 25.55
C SER A 157 0.17 -14.72 26.82
N GLU A 158 -0.30 -15.97 26.68
CA GLU A 158 -0.22 -16.98 27.77
C GLU A 158 1.21 -17.48 28.03
N TRP A 159 2.13 -17.17 27.11
CA TRP A 159 3.54 -17.52 27.16
C TRP A 159 4.41 -16.35 27.64
N ALA A 160 3.80 -15.19 27.95
CA ALA A 160 4.56 -14.05 28.43
C ALA A 160 5.06 -14.25 29.88
N ASN A 161 6.30 -13.86 30.14
CA ASN A 161 6.97 -14.02 31.45
C ASN A 161 7.16 -15.48 31.88
N ASP A 162 7.42 -16.39 30.94
CA ASP A 162 7.66 -17.81 31.22
C ASP A 162 9.16 -18.18 31.25
N ASP A 163 10.03 -17.16 31.30
CA ASP A 163 11.49 -17.25 31.27
C ASP A 163 12.09 -17.70 29.93
N GLU A 164 11.31 -17.74 28.85
CA GLU A 164 11.76 -17.89 27.47
C GLU A 164 11.29 -16.69 26.63
N CYS A 165 11.98 -16.39 25.51
CA CYS A 165 11.52 -15.40 24.55
C CYS A 165 10.71 -16.09 23.45
N ASP A 166 9.43 -15.76 23.33
CA ASP A 166 8.52 -16.37 22.35
C ASP A 166 8.40 -15.61 21.03
N ASP A 167 8.98 -14.41 20.95
CA ASP A 167 8.88 -13.58 19.76
C ASP A 167 9.75 -14.14 18.61
N PRO A 168 9.14 -14.61 17.50
CA PRO A 168 9.86 -15.28 16.43
C PRO A 168 10.82 -14.36 15.66
N ARG A 169 10.81 -13.05 15.92
CA ARG A 169 11.74 -12.10 15.32
C ARG A 169 13.15 -12.21 15.92
N PHE A 170 13.35 -12.97 17.00
CA PHE A 170 14.64 -13.10 17.68
C PHE A 170 15.23 -14.52 17.55
N GLN A 171 16.55 -14.63 17.69
CA GLN A 171 17.30 -15.88 17.71
C GLN A 171 18.39 -15.83 18.79
N GLY A 172 18.71 -17.00 19.35
CA GLY A 172 19.83 -17.15 20.27
C GLY A 172 19.47 -18.03 21.46
N THR A 173 20.27 -17.91 22.52
CA THR A 173 20.05 -18.64 23.77
C THR A 173 19.07 -17.88 24.65
N GLY A 174 17.97 -18.53 25.03
CA GLY A 174 16.83 -17.91 25.71
C GLY A 174 15.57 -17.81 24.85
N MET A 175 15.60 -18.27 23.59
CA MET A 175 14.40 -18.41 22.77
C MET A 175 13.58 -19.65 23.18
N ALA A 176 12.26 -19.53 23.10
CA ALA A 176 11.35 -20.64 23.26
C ALA A 176 11.56 -21.71 22.18
N GLN A 177 11.31 -22.97 22.52
CA GLN A 177 11.50 -24.09 21.57
C GLN A 177 10.51 -24.07 20.41
N PHE A 178 9.30 -23.52 20.63
CA PHE A 178 8.23 -23.47 19.65
C PHE A 178 7.77 -22.03 19.46
N LEU A 179 8.28 -21.39 18.40
CA LEU A 179 7.94 -20.01 18.07
C LEU A 179 6.71 -19.95 17.16
N ASN A 180 5.85 -18.96 17.39
CA ASN A 180 4.67 -18.69 16.57
C ASN A 180 4.55 -17.19 16.25
N GLU A 181 3.89 -16.85 15.15
CA GLU A 181 3.70 -15.43 14.74
C GLU A 181 2.71 -14.67 15.64
N GLU A 182 1.87 -15.37 16.39
CA GLU A 182 0.91 -14.76 17.32
C GLU A 182 1.59 -14.16 18.57
N ASN A 183 2.83 -14.59 18.86
CA ASN A 183 3.65 -14.12 19.97
C ASN A 183 4.58 -12.94 19.60
N ILE A 184 4.47 -12.41 18.38
CA ILE A 184 5.18 -11.17 18.00
C ILE A 184 4.73 -10.04 18.93
N GLU A 185 5.69 -9.36 19.57
CA GLU A 185 5.43 -8.23 20.49
C GLU A 185 4.55 -8.59 21.72
N ALA A 186 4.45 -9.89 22.05
CA ALA A 186 3.53 -10.38 23.08
C ALA A 186 4.22 -10.88 24.35
N ASP A 187 5.54 -11.05 24.30
CA ASP A 187 6.37 -11.54 25.39
C ASP A 187 7.58 -10.60 25.58
N ALA A 188 7.24 -9.38 26.00
CA ALA A 188 8.14 -8.25 25.90
C ALA A 188 9.26 -8.30 26.95
N SER A 189 8.92 -8.73 28.16
CA SER A 189 9.82 -8.73 29.31
C SER A 189 10.97 -9.74 29.17
N ASP A 190 10.69 -10.95 28.70
CA ASP A 190 11.70 -12.01 28.55
C ASP A 190 12.56 -11.78 27.30
N CYS A 191 11.95 -11.44 26.17
CA CYS A 191 12.68 -11.03 24.97
C CYS A 191 13.58 -9.82 25.22
N LEU A 192 13.10 -8.79 25.94
CA LEU A 192 13.93 -7.64 26.30
C LEU A 192 15.09 -8.05 27.22
N PHE A 193 14.85 -8.93 28.19
CA PHE A 193 15.89 -9.40 29.11
C PHE A 193 17.02 -10.11 28.38
N TYR A 194 16.69 -11.12 27.56
CA TYR A 194 17.68 -11.88 26.82
C TYR A 194 18.38 -11.03 25.75
N TYR A 195 17.67 -10.07 25.15
CA TYR A 195 18.26 -9.12 24.20
C TYR A 195 19.27 -8.19 24.89
N ARG A 196 18.92 -7.62 26.05
CA ARG A 196 19.81 -6.75 26.83
C ARG A 196 21.04 -7.47 27.37
N ASN A 197 20.90 -8.76 27.66
CA ASN A 197 22.01 -9.62 28.07
C ASN A 197 22.82 -10.15 26.88
N GLY A 198 22.41 -9.84 25.65
CA GLY A 198 23.08 -10.23 24.42
C GLY A 198 23.04 -11.73 24.13
N THR A 199 22.13 -12.48 24.76
CA THR A 199 22.01 -13.93 24.57
C THR A 199 21.06 -14.28 23.42
N ILE A 200 20.08 -13.41 23.15
CA ILE A 200 19.33 -13.38 21.90
C ILE A 200 19.63 -12.10 21.14
N SER A 201 19.41 -12.16 19.83
CA SER A 201 19.56 -11.06 18.88
C SER A 201 18.36 -11.07 17.95
N LEU A 202 17.93 -9.91 17.47
CA LEU A 202 16.93 -9.85 16.41
C LEU A 202 17.48 -10.63 15.21
N ILE A 203 16.70 -11.55 14.66
CA ILE A 203 17.00 -12.22 13.40
C ILE A 203 16.99 -11.14 12.34
N VAL A 204 18.19 -10.73 11.95
CA VAL A 204 18.41 -9.97 10.73
C VAL A 204 18.73 -11.03 9.68
N GLU A 205 17.78 -11.34 8.80
CA GLU A 205 18.10 -12.14 7.61
C GLU A 205 19.27 -11.44 6.86
N ILE A 206 20.38 -12.17 6.69
CA ILE A 206 21.73 -11.69 6.38
C ILE A 206 22.00 -11.85 4.87
N GLU A 207 22.73 -10.93 4.22
CA GLU A 207 23.88 -11.25 3.34
C GLU A 207 24.98 -10.16 3.37
N GLU A 208 26.18 -10.56 3.85
CA GLU A 208 27.58 -10.09 3.59
C GLU A 208 28.08 -8.62 3.88
N PRO A 209 29.40 -8.41 4.17
CA PRO A 209 29.97 -7.17 4.73
C PRO A 209 30.53 -6.18 3.68
N TYR A 210 30.32 -4.88 3.91
CA TYR A 210 30.75 -3.74 3.04
C TYR A 210 32.25 -3.42 3.04
N SER A 211 32.72 -2.81 1.94
CA SER A 211 34.10 -2.35 1.72
C SER A 211 34.34 -0.90 2.17
N GLN A 212 35.61 -0.60 2.48
CA GLN A 212 36.13 0.60 3.14
C GLN A 212 35.90 1.95 2.42
N GLU A 213 35.53 1.94 1.14
CA GLU A 213 35.53 3.15 0.29
C GLU A 213 34.26 4.02 0.43
N GLY A 214 33.20 3.51 1.06
CA GLY A 214 31.90 4.19 1.18
C GLY A 214 31.63 4.88 2.53
N ILE A 215 32.52 4.77 3.52
CA ILE A 215 32.27 5.25 4.88
C ILE A 215 33.00 6.59 5.13
N LEU A 216 32.23 7.66 5.34
CA LEU A 216 32.77 8.97 5.71
C LEU A 216 33.01 9.04 7.22
N PHE A 217 34.20 8.64 7.68
CA PHE A 217 34.58 8.67 9.11
C PHE A 217 34.72 10.09 9.69
N GLY A 218 34.84 11.13 8.86
CA GLY A 218 34.87 12.53 9.30
C GLY A 218 36.28 13.06 9.64
N ILE A 219 36.41 13.85 10.72
CA ILE A 219 37.68 14.48 11.16
C ILE A 219 37.91 14.35 12.68
N ASP A 220 39.17 14.38 13.09
CA ASP A 220 39.56 14.34 14.50
C ASP A 220 39.36 15.70 15.19
N GLU A 221 38.11 16.01 15.55
CA GLU A 221 37.76 17.24 16.26
C GLU A 221 36.96 16.96 17.53
N GLY A 222 37.26 17.72 18.59
CA GLY A 222 36.58 17.62 19.88
C GLY A 222 37.53 17.19 21.00
N PRO A 223 37.03 17.17 22.25
CA PRO A 223 37.82 16.79 23.42
C PRO A 223 38.12 15.29 23.51
N PHE A 224 37.40 14.46 22.73
CA PHE A 224 37.50 13.00 22.75
C PHE A 224 38.19 12.40 21.51
N ALA A 225 38.58 13.24 20.54
CA ALA A 225 39.28 12.74 19.35
C ALA A 225 40.66 12.11 19.68
N ASN A 226 40.96 10.96 19.05
CA ASN A 226 42.18 10.17 19.20
C ASN A 226 42.42 9.66 20.63
N ASP A 227 41.37 9.25 21.35
CA ASP A 227 41.49 8.74 22.72
C ASP A 227 41.51 7.19 22.82
N GLY A 228 41.32 6.51 21.69
CA GLY A 228 41.39 5.06 21.53
C GLY A 228 40.04 4.36 21.49
N GLU A 229 38.93 5.09 21.53
CA GLU A 229 37.55 4.60 21.35
C GLU A 229 36.86 5.42 20.27
N CYS A 230 36.00 4.81 19.44
CA CYS A 230 35.22 5.54 18.44
C CYS A 230 34.05 6.28 19.09
N ASP A 231 34.02 7.61 18.95
CA ASP A 231 32.93 8.44 19.49
C ASP A 231 31.75 8.68 18.53
N ASP A 232 31.89 8.30 17.26
CA ASP A 232 30.87 8.54 16.26
C ASP A 232 29.66 7.62 16.47
N PRO A 233 28.49 8.16 16.90
CA PRO A 233 27.35 7.36 17.33
C PRO A 233 26.71 6.57 16.17
N ARG A 234 27.11 6.84 14.92
CA ARG A 234 26.71 6.04 13.77
C ARG A 234 27.30 4.63 13.81
N PHE A 235 28.35 4.38 14.58
CA PHE A 235 28.97 3.07 14.72
C PHE A 235 28.50 2.32 15.99
N VAL A 236 28.71 1.01 16.00
CA VAL A 236 28.42 0.08 17.10
C VAL A 236 29.52 -0.96 17.18
N GLY A 237 29.85 -1.39 18.39
CA GLY A 237 30.77 -2.50 18.60
C GLY A 237 31.70 -2.27 19.79
N PRO A 238 32.55 -3.26 20.12
CA PRO A 238 33.42 -3.22 21.30
C PRO A 238 34.40 -2.04 21.38
N ASP A 239 34.74 -1.36 20.28
CA ASP A 239 35.62 -0.19 20.33
C ASP A 239 34.85 1.15 20.34
N MET A 240 33.53 1.14 20.55
CA MET A 240 32.76 2.36 20.74
C MET A 240 32.95 2.96 22.13
N SER A 241 33.02 4.29 22.19
CA SER A 241 33.01 5.04 23.45
C SER A 241 31.73 4.79 24.23
N LEU A 242 31.86 4.43 25.51
CA LEU A 242 30.72 4.26 26.44
C LEU A 242 30.07 5.60 26.83
N ILE A 243 30.74 6.72 26.49
CA ILE A 243 30.31 8.09 26.83
C ILE A 243 29.82 8.84 25.57
N GLY A 244 30.23 8.40 24.37
CA GLY A 244 29.91 8.98 23.06
C GLY A 244 28.55 8.54 22.50
N GLY A 245 27.49 9.24 22.89
CA GLY A 245 26.13 9.06 22.33
C GLY A 245 25.45 10.38 21.94
N LEU A 246 26.21 11.47 21.85
CA LEU A 246 25.67 12.80 21.55
C LEU A 246 25.65 13.02 20.04
N SER A 247 24.58 13.63 19.53
CA SER A 247 24.38 13.84 18.08
C SER A 247 25.40 14.80 17.44
N ASP A 248 26.20 15.52 18.22
CA ASP A 248 27.28 16.39 17.77
C ASP A 248 28.63 15.68 17.55
N ALA A 249 28.73 14.40 17.92
CA ALA A 249 29.90 13.55 17.69
C ALA A 249 29.87 12.80 16.34
N VAL A 250 28.86 13.04 15.50
CA VAL A 250 28.79 12.50 14.13
C VAL A 250 29.93 13.06 13.27
N GLU A 251 30.62 12.18 12.54
CA GLU A 251 31.80 12.52 11.71
C GLU A 251 32.94 13.15 12.52
N LYS A 252 33.06 12.74 13.77
CA LYS A 252 34.17 13.10 14.67
C LYS A 252 34.95 11.86 15.05
N ASP A 253 36.19 12.09 15.44
CA ASP A 253 37.09 11.04 15.90
C ASP A 253 37.35 9.95 14.84
N ALA A 254 37.63 10.43 13.63
CA ALA A 254 37.75 9.59 12.44
C ALA A 254 38.86 8.55 12.54
N SER A 255 39.97 8.88 13.20
CA SER A 255 41.13 7.98 13.31
C SER A 255 40.82 6.72 14.12
N ASP A 256 40.12 6.84 15.25
CA ASP A 256 39.79 5.68 16.10
C ASP A 256 38.60 4.89 15.54
N CYS A 257 37.61 5.57 14.94
CA CYS A 257 36.52 4.92 14.21
C CYS A 257 37.01 4.13 13.00
N LEU A 258 37.94 4.68 12.22
CA LEU A 258 38.56 3.95 11.11
C LEU A 258 39.35 2.74 11.61
N ALA A 259 40.12 2.90 12.69
CA ALA A 259 40.92 1.81 13.25
C ALA A 259 40.06 0.66 13.79
N GLY A 260 38.97 0.97 14.51
CA GLY A 260 38.02 -0.02 15.00
C GLY A 260 37.30 -0.73 13.85
N TYR A 261 36.95 0.00 12.79
CA TYR A 261 36.26 -0.55 11.62
C TYR A 261 37.18 -1.46 10.80
N GLU A 262 38.42 -1.05 10.52
CA GLU A 262 39.44 -1.89 9.86
C GLU A 262 39.77 -3.15 10.66
N ALA A 263 39.70 -3.07 12.00
CA ALA A 263 39.89 -4.21 12.87
C ALA A 263 38.67 -5.15 12.94
N GLY A 264 37.55 -4.80 12.28
CA GLY A 264 36.28 -5.53 12.35
C GLY A 264 35.67 -5.53 13.75
N ARG A 265 35.99 -4.52 14.56
CA ARG A 265 35.55 -4.39 15.95
C ARG A 265 34.46 -3.34 16.14
N ILE A 266 34.19 -2.51 15.14
CA ILE A 266 32.98 -1.69 15.10
C ILE A 266 32.35 -1.73 13.69
N PHE A 267 31.05 -1.47 13.63
CA PHE A 267 30.19 -1.58 12.45
C PHE A 267 29.26 -0.37 12.38
N LEU A 268 28.86 0.06 11.18
CA LEU A 268 27.90 1.16 11.02
C LEU A 268 26.47 0.68 11.34
N ARG A 269 25.71 1.45 12.12
CA ARG A 269 24.29 1.20 12.45
C ARG A 269 23.42 1.33 11.20
N ARG A 270 22.49 0.39 11.00
CA ARG A 270 21.56 0.34 9.84
C ARG A 270 20.73 1.61 9.64
N ALA A 271 20.31 2.28 10.72
CA ALA A 271 19.55 3.53 10.67
C ALA A 271 20.33 4.71 10.04
N TYR A 272 21.64 4.58 9.87
CA TYR A 272 22.53 5.57 9.28
C TYR A 272 23.15 5.09 7.96
N ILE A 273 22.65 3.97 7.40
CA ILE A 273 22.82 3.69 5.97
C ILE A 273 21.90 4.69 5.26
N ALA A 274 22.42 5.88 5.03
CA ALA A 274 21.76 6.84 4.18
C ALA A 274 21.53 6.18 2.81
N PRO A 275 20.42 6.48 2.11
CA PRO A 275 20.36 6.24 0.67
C PRO A 275 21.68 6.71 0.07
N ARG A 276 22.31 5.92 -0.82
CA ARG A 276 23.57 6.38 -1.42
C ARG A 276 23.25 7.60 -2.28
N MET A 277 23.55 8.78 -1.75
CA MET A 277 23.23 10.06 -2.38
C MET A 277 24.47 10.57 -3.11
N VAL A 278 24.45 10.63 -4.44
CA VAL A 278 25.51 11.28 -5.23
C VAL A 278 24.90 12.41 -6.03
N ALA A 279 25.47 13.61 -5.91
CA ALA A 279 24.97 14.83 -6.57
C ALA A 279 23.47 15.14 -6.33
N GLY A 280 22.91 14.73 -5.18
CA GLY A 280 21.49 14.94 -4.84
C GLY A 280 20.53 13.88 -5.41
N VAL A 281 21.07 12.84 -6.05
CA VAL A 281 20.31 11.69 -6.55
C VAL A 281 20.41 10.54 -5.55
N ASN A 282 19.26 9.94 -5.20
CA ASN A 282 19.20 8.74 -4.38
C ASN A 282 19.35 7.50 -5.25
N PHE A 283 20.45 6.76 -5.11
CA PHE A 283 20.71 5.51 -5.84
C PHE A 283 20.16 4.27 -5.14
N GLY A 284 19.64 4.40 -3.92
CA GLY A 284 19.13 3.28 -3.14
C GLY A 284 20.25 2.47 -2.49
N ASP A 285 20.15 1.15 -2.60
CA ASP A 285 21.10 0.16 -2.07
C ASP A 285 21.38 -0.96 -3.09
N ASP A 286 22.08 -2.03 -2.69
CA ASP A 286 22.48 -3.14 -3.57
C ASP A 286 21.59 -4.39 -3.36
N SER A 287 20.32 -4.23 -2.97
CA SER A 287 19.48 -5.36 -2.49
C SER A 287 18.90 -6.29 -3.58
N SER A 288 19.31 -6.17 -4.85
CA SER A 288 18.83 -7.04 -5.95
C SER A 288 19.80 -8.19 -6.24
N PRO A 289 19.32 -9.32 -6.82
CA PRO A 289 20.19 -10.42 -7.27
C PRO A 289 21.18 -10.06 -8.38
N TYR A 290 21.01 -8.88 -8.99
CA TYR A 290 21.81 -8.39 -10.10
C TYR A 290 22.79 -7.30 -9.63
N ALA A 291 22.76 -6.90 -8.36
CA ALA A 291 23.65 -5.86 -7.87
C ALA A 291 25.14 -6.25 -7.93
N ASN A 292 26.00 -5.27 -8.23
CA ASN A 292 27.45 -5.44 -8.35
C ASN A 292 27.87 -6.40 -9.49
N ASP A 293 27.16 -6.38 -10.62
CA ASP A 293 27.48 -7.18 -11.80
C ASP A 293 28.20 -6.41 -12.93
N ASP A 294 28.70 -5.20 -12.60
CA ASP A 294 29.35 -4.22 -13.49
C ASP A 294 28.38 -3.51 -14.47
N GLU A 295 27.07 -3.64 -14.29
CA GLU A 295 26.03 -2.93 -15.04
C GLU A 295 25.00 -2.33 -14.07
N CYS A 296 24.47 -1.13 -14.34
CA CYS A 296 23.43 -0.52 -13.50
C CYS A 296 22.05 -1.12 -13.78
N ASP A 297 21.41 -1.68 -12.75
CA ASP A 297 20.07 -2.27 -12.85
C ASP A 297 18.93 -1.35 -12.40
N ASP A 298 19.22 -0.15 -11.94
CA ASP A 298 18.17 0.77 -11.52
C ASP A 298 17.52 1.47 -12.72
N ARG A 299 16.31 1.05 -13.05
CA ARG A 299 15.54 1.60 -14.18
C ARG A 299 15.23 3.09 -14.10
N ARG A 300 15.57 3.78 -13.01
CA ARG A 300 15.50 5.26 -12.94
C ARG A 300 16.65 5.93 -13.67
N PHE A 301 17.67 5.20 -14.09
CA PHE A 301 18.83 5.70 -14.83
C PHE A 301 18.79 5.27 -16.29
N ILE A 302 19.55 5.98 -17.12
CA ILE A 302 19.74 5.71 -18.55
C ILE A 302 21.20 5.99 -18.92
N GLY A 303 21.76 5.24 -19.87
CA GLY A 303 23.08 5.51 -20.45
C GLY A 303 23.90 4.24 -20.69
N ASP A 304 25.16 4.41 -21.09
CA ASP A 304 26.05 3.32 -21.52
C ASP A 304 26.40 2.31 -20.42
N GLY A 305 26.24 2.71 -19.15
CA GLY A 305 26.47 1.85 -17.99
C GLY A 305 25.24 1.14 -17.45
N MET A 306 24.09 1.19 -18.14
CA MET A 306 22.90 0.41 -17.77
C MET A 306 23.03 -1.06 -18.22
N THR A 307 22.38 -1.95 -17.48
CA THR A 307 22.14 -3.32 -17.94
C THR A 307 21.38 -3.33 -19.26
N ARG A 308 21.63 -4.37 -20.08
CA ARG A 308 20.82 -4.65 -21.29
C ARG A 308 19.67 -5.62 -21.03
N VAL A 309 19.50 -6.06 -19.79
CA VAL A 309 18.45 -6.99 -19.39
C VAL A 309 17.17 -6.24 -19.07
N LEU A 310 16.02 -6.87 -19.32
CA LEU A 310 14.73 -6.29 -18.99
C LEU A 310 14.62 -6.00 -17.49
N LEU A 311 14.42 -4.74 -17.14
CA LEU A 311 14.26 -4.27 -15.77
C LEU A 311 12.78 -4.22 -15.38
N THR A 312 12.49 -4.54 -14.12
CA THR A 312 11.15 -4.45 -13.53
C THR A 312 11.10 -3.41 -12.43
N ASP A 313 9.91 -3.10 -11.91
CA ASP A 313 9.76 -2.24 -10.72
C ASP A 313 10.57 -2.71 -9.50
N ALA A 314 10.85 -4.01 -9.40
CA ALA A 314 11.65 -4.57 -8.32
C ALA A 314 13.13 -4.13 -8.37
N ASN A 315 13.59 -3.57 -9.49
CA ASN A 315 14.96 -3.11 -9.67
C ASN A 315 15.14 -1.61 -9.35
N ILE A 316 14.06 -0.87 -9.05
CA ILE A 316 14.15 0.53 -8.63
C ILE A 316 14.85 0.63 -7.28
N MET A 317 15.80 1.58 -7.15
CA MET A 317 16.61 1.80 -5.93
C MET A 317 17.46 0.58 -5.53
N ALA A 318 17.74 -0.29 -6.48
CA ALA A 318 18.64 -1.42 -6.31
C ALA A 318 19.90 -1.23 -7.16
N ASP A 319 20.95 -1.99 -6.84
CA ASP A 319 22.24 -1.93 -7.53
C ASP A 319 22.90 -0.52 -7.52
N ALA A 320 22.82 0.14 -6.37
CA ALA A 320 23.38 1.47 -6.18
C ALA A 320 24.89 1.55 -6.47
N SER A 321 25.68 0.50 -6.25
CA SER A 321 27.13 0.49 -6.49
C SER A 321 27.49 0.70 -7.96
N ASP A 322 26.92 -0.07 -8.87
CA ASP A 322 27.25 0.03 -10.29
C ASP A 322 26.57 1.25 -10.92
N CYS A 323 25.36 1.58 -10.48
CA CYS A 323 24.70 2.83 -10.84
C CYS A 323 25.50 4.07 -10.40
N ILE A 324 26.14 4.07 -9.24
CA ILE A 324 27.02 5.18 -8.82
C ILE A 324 28.31 5.21 -9.63
N ALA A 325 28.92 4.05 -9.87
CA ALA A 325 30.15 3.96 -10.64
C ALA A 325 29.96 4.53 -12.06
N ALA A 326 28.89 4.08 -12.72
CA ALA A 326 28.54 4.54 -14.06
C ALA A 326 28.01 5.98 -14.09
N TRP A 327 27.36 6.46 -13.02
CA TRP A 327 27.03 7.89 -12.88
C TRP A 327 28.28 8.76 -12.73
N MET A 328 29.26 8.34 -11.94
CA MET A 328 30.48 9.10 -11.68
C MET A 328 31.43 9.10 -12.88
N SER A 329 31.41 8.06 -13.72
CA SER A 329 32.10 8.03 -15.02
C SER A 329 31.42 8.92 -16.06
N GLY A 330 30.20 9.39 -15.80
CA GLY A 330 29.38 10.16 -16.73
C GLY A 330 28.72 9.29 -17.80
N GLU A 331 28.64 7.99 -17.55
CA GLU A 331 27.98 7.01 -18.41
C GLU A 331 26.49 6.87 -18.10
N LEU A 332 26.02 7.36 -16.94
CA LEU A 332 24.59 7.42 -16.57
C LEU A 332 24.07 8.83 -16.34
N GLU A 333 22.82 9.02 -16.72
CA GLU A 333 21.97 10.16 -16.36
C GLU A 333 20.68 9.67 -15.70
N LEU A 334 20.03 10.52 -14.92
CA LEU A 334 18.74 10.20 -14.31
C LEU A 334 17.71 10.34 -15.41
N ARG A 335 16.84 9.34 -15.54
CA ARG A 335 15.62 9.52 -16.30
C ARG A 335 14.86 10.66 -15.66
N THR A 336 14.76 11.77 -16.36
CA THR A 336 13.76 12.77 -16.05
C THR A 336 12.42 12.08 -16.21
N PRO A 337 11.61 11.90 -15.14
CA PRO A 337 10.26 11.41 -15.32
C PRO A 337 9.56 12.50 -16.13
N ILE A 338 9.39 12.26 -17.43
CA ILE A 338 8.66 13.16 -18.29
C ILE A 338 7.20 12.90 -17.94
N THR A 339 6.70 13.57 -16.91
CA THR A 339 5.30 13.45 -16.50
C THR A 339 4.36 14.17 -17.48
N GLU A 340 4.93 15.04 -18.31
CA GLU A 340 4.23 15.72 -19.39
C GLU A 340 4.49 14.99 -20.72
N PRO A 341 3.45 14.62 -21.47
CA PRO A 341 3.64 13.93 -22.74
C PRO A 341 4.58 14.70 -23.68
N LEU A 342 5.65 14.04 -24.13
CA LEU A 342 6.51 14.53 -25.19
C LEU A 342 5.70 14.67 -26.48
N LYS A 343 5.81 15.85 -27.08
CA LYS A 343 5.14 16.19 -28.34
C LYS A 343 6.15 16.79 -29.28
N PHE A 344 6.12 16.35 -30.53
CA PHE A 344 6.89 16.95 -31.60
C PHE A 344 6.01 17.08 -32.83
N GLU A 345 5.92 18.31 -33.35
CA GLU A 345 4.93 18.69 -34.34
C GLU A 345 3.50 18.35 -33.90
N THR A 346 2.80 17.50 -34.64
CA THR A 346 1.43 17.05 -34.33
C THR A 346 1.38 15.69 -33.64
N ILE A 347 2.53 15.06 -33.39
CA ILE A 347 2.62 13.71 -32.85
C ILE A 347 2.83 13.79 -31.33
N THR A 348 2.02 13.06 -30.58
CA THR A 348 2.23 12.85 -29.14
C THR A 348 2.95 11.52 -28.95
N PHE A 349 4.21 11.59 -28.53
CA PHE A 349 5.04 10.42 -28.23
C PHE A 349 4.72 9.82 -26.87
N GLY A 350 4.01 10.57 -26.03
CA GLY A 350 3.58 10.11 -24.71
C GLY A 350 4.64 10.35 -23.66
N VAL A 351 4.75 9.46 -22.69
CA VAL A 351 5.74 9.53 -21.62
C VAL A 351 6.59 8.25 -21.62
N ASP A 352 7.66 8.20 -20.84
CA ASP A 352 8.48 7.00 -20.72
C ASP A 352 7.82 5.97 -19.78
N SER A 353 6.61 5.52 -20.12
CA SER A 353 5.78 4.63 -19.30
C SER A 353 5.73 3.21 -19.85
N SER A 354 6.76 2.41 -19.59
CA SER A 354 6.75 0.95 -19.71
C SER A 354 8.04 0.37 -19.12
N ASP A 355 8.13 -0.95 -19.03
CA ASP A 355 9.37 -1.65 -18.66
C ASP A 355 10.45 -1.55 -19.75
N PHE A 356 10.03 -1.20 -20.97
CA PHE A 356 10.89 -1.04 -22.15
C PHE A 356 11.21 0.42 -22.45
N ALA A 357 10.75 1.36 -21.63
CA ALA A 357 11.06 2.76 -21.88
C ALA A 357 12.57 3.03 -21.75
N ASN A 358 13.09 3.95 -22.55
CA ASN A 358 14.48 4.38 -22.61
C ASN A 358 15.52 3.23 -22.67
N ASP A 359 15.28 2.21 -23.48
CA ASP A 359 16.22 1.09 -23.70
C ASP A 359 17.08 1.26 -24.98
N ASN A 360 17.05 2.46 -25.56
CA ASN A 360 17.61 2.90 -26.83
C ASN A 360 16.94 2.31 -28.09
N GLU A 361 15.81 1.63 -27.95
CA GLU A 361 14.92 1.21 -29.03
C GLU A 361 13.55 1.87 -28.84
N CYS A 362 12.78 2.05 -29.91
CA CYS A 362 11.41 2.56 -29.82
C CYS A 362 10.42 1.40 -29.70
N ASP A 363 9.70 1.32 -28.59
CA ASP A 363 8.73 0.27 -28.31
C ASP A 363 7.30 0.61 -28.70
N ASP A 364 7.04 1.87 -29.03
CA ASP A 364 5.71 2.31 -29.39
C ASP A 364 5.28 1.69 -30.74
N PRO A 365 4.27 0.80 -30.75
CA PRO A 365 3.86 0.07 -31.94
C PRO A 365 3.31 0.98 -33.04
N ARG A 366 3.05 2.25 -32.73
CA ARG A 366 2.67 3.27 -33.71
C ARG A 366 3.81 3.65 -34.62
N PHE A 367 5.07 3.29 -34.35
CA PHE A 367 6.20 3.64 -35.20
C PHE A 367 6.75 2.44 -35.98
N GLN A 368 7.55 2.74 -37.01
CA GLN A 368 8.26 1.77 -37.84
C GLN A 368 9.58 2.35 -38.35
N GLY A 369 10.60 1.51 -38.53
CA GLY A 369 11.88 1.93 -39.11
C GLY A 369 13.09 1.36 -38.39
N LEU A 370 14.25 1.98 -38.61
CA LEU A 370 15.50 1.60 -37.96
C LEU A 370 15.55 2.24 -36.56
N GLY A 371 15.67 1.42 -35.52
CA GLY A 371 15.60 1.87 -34.12
C GLY A 371 14.27 1.57 -33.45
N MET A 372 13.39 0.78 -34.08
CA MET A 372 12.30 0.09 -33.37
C MET A 372 12.82 -1.11 -32.61
N ALA A 373 12.19 -1.42 -31.48
CA ALA A 373 12.39 -2.68 -30.78
C ALA A 373 11.98 -3.88 -31.65
N SER A 374 12.60 -5.03 -31.37
CA SER A 374 12.36 -6.25 -32.15
C SER A 374 10.93 -6.78 -31.93
N PRO A 375 10.13 -7.02 -33.00
CA PRO A 375 8.74 -7.51 -32.85
C PRO A 375 8.63 -8.85 -32.10
N PRO A 376 7.52 -9.11 -31.39
CA PRO A 376 6.27 -8.34 -31.40
C PRO A 376 6.30 -7.12 -30.47
N LEU A 377 5.76 -5.99 -30.94
CA LEU A 377 5.54 -4.80 -30.12
C LEU A 377 4.16 -4.90 -29.47
N GLU A 378 4.07 -4.65 -28.17
CA GLU A 378 2.82 -4.75 -27.40
C GLU A 378 1.99 -3.47 -27.50
N GLN A 379 0.67 -3.62 -27.64
CA GLN A 379 -0.25 -2.48 -27.77
C GLN A 379 -0.28 -1.59 -26.51
N SER A 380 0.08 -2.15 -25.36
CA SER A 380 0.23 -1.41 -24.10
C SER A 380 1.34 -0.37 -24.12
N ASN A 381 2.28 -0.46 -25.08
CA ASN A 381 3.39 0.47 -25.23
C ASN A 381 3.05 1.67 -26.15
N ILE A 382 1.79 1.85 -26.56
CA ILE A 382 1.37 3.12 -27.20
C ILE A 382 1.63 4.27 -26.24
N GLU A 383 2.27 5.33 -26.72
CA GLU A 383 2.60 6.52 -25.91
C GLU A 383 3.48 6.18 -24.69
N ALA A 384 4.13 5.02 -24.73
CA ALA A 384 5.23 4.65 -23.87
C ALA A 384 6.54 4.91 -24.59
N ASP A 385 7.64 4.93 -23.84
CA ASP A 385 8.98 5.01 -24.40
C ASP A 385 9.18 6.25 -25.32
N ALA A 386 8.62 7.36 -24.86
CA ALA A 386 8.50 8.57 -25.66
C ALA A 386 9.84 9.18 -26.06
N THR A 387 10.86 9.08 -25.20
CA THR A 387 12.19 9.67 -25.44
C THR A 387 12.92 8.97 -26.57
N ASP A 388 12.92 7.63 -26.62
CA ASP A 388 13.60 6.87 -27.66
C ASP A 388 12.88 6.97 -28.99
N CYS A 389 11.55 6.85 -28.96
CA CYS A 389 10.72 7.09 -30.13
C CYS A 389 10.90 8.51 -30.68
N LEU A 390 10.91 9.54 -29.82
CA LEU A 390 11.15 10.92 -30.26
C LEU A 390 12.54 11.09 -30.85
N THR A 391 13.56 10.53 -30.19
CA THR A 391 14.96 10.64 -30.62
C THR A 391 15.16 9.97 -31.97
N ALA A 392 14.68 8.74 -32.14
CA ALA A 392 14.75 8.02 -33.40
C ALA A 392 13.95 8.71 -34.51
N TYR A 393 12.81 9.34 -34.18
CA TYR A 393 11.98 10.08 -35.13
C TYR A 393 12.67 11.37 -35.60
N GLN A 394 13.24 12.17 -34.69
CA GLN A 394 13.98 13.40 -35.03
C GLN A 394 15.26 13.14 -35.83
N GLN A 395 15.80 11.92 -35.73
CA GLN A 395 16.94 11.46 -36.53
C GLN A 395 16.53 10.87 -37.89
N ASP A 396 15.24 10.95 -38.26
CA ASP A 396 14.66 10.35 -39.48
C ASP A 396 14.89 8.82 -39.57
N ARG A 397 15.11 8.13 -38.44
CA ARG A 397 15.37 6.67 -38.43
C ARG A 397 14.08 5.85 -38.33
N ILE A 398 13.07 6.39 -37.63
CA ILE A 398 11.72 5.85 -37.59
C ILE A 398 10.70 6.85 -38.13
N THR A 399 9.58 6.33 -38.61
CA THR A 399 8.40 7.06 -39.07
C THR A 399 7.18 6.52 -38.36
N ILE A 400 6.15 7.33 -38.12
CA ILE A 400 4.89 6.83 -37.60
C ILE A 400 4.22 5.94 -38.67
N ARG A 401 3.71 4.79 -38.26
CA ARG A 401 2.81 3.96 -39.06
C ARG A 401 1.55 4.78 -39.28
N ASN A 402 1.17 4.90 -40.54
CA ASN A 402 -0.01 5.63 -40.96
C ASN A 402 -1.29 5.21 -40.17
N ALA A 403 -1.36 3.94 -39.73
CA ALA A 403 -2.42 3.33 -38.89
C ALA A 403 -2.89 4.10 -37.64
N TYR A 404 -2.14 5.08 -37.17
CA TYR A 404 -2.39 5.75 -35.89
C TYR A 404 -2.62 7.26 -35.99
N PHE A 405 -2.87 7.79 -37.19
CA PHE A 405 -3.33 9.16 -37.32
C PHE A 405 -4.80 9.31 -36.89
N SER A 406 -5.11 10.45 -36.26
CA SER A 406 -6.48 10.94 -36.10
C SER A 406 -7.22 10.96 -37.45
N PRO A 407 -8.57 10.85 -37.44
CA PRO A 407 -9.35 10.78 -38.67
C PRO A 407 -8.97 11.88 -39.67
N VAL A 408 -8.53 11.45 -40.85
CA VAL A 408 -8.08 12.30 -41.93
C VAL A 408 -9.30 12.85 -42.65
N THR A 409 -9.45 14.18 -42.64
CA THR A 409 -10.52 14.85 -43.37
C THR A 409 -9.96 15.62 -44.56
N TYR A 410 -10.53 15.41 -45.74
CA TYR A 410 -10.14 16.13 -46.96
C TYR A 410 -11.39 16.48 -47.78
N ASN A 411 -11.51 17.74 -48.20
CA ASN A 411 -12.68 18.27 -48.92
C ASN A 411 -14.05 17.98 -48.23
N GLY A 412 -14.07 17.94 -46.89
CA GLY A 412 -15.28 17.67 -46.12
C GLY A 412 -15.69 16.20 -46.06
N ILE A 413 -14.84 15.30 -46.57
CA ILE A 413 -14.98 13.86 -46.47
C ILE A 413 -14.07 13.40 -45.33
N ASP A 414 -14.63 12.65 -44.40
CA ASP A 414 -13.88 11.96 -43.34
C ASP A 414 -13.42 10.61 -43.88
N PHE A 415 -12.14 10.48 -44.21
CA PHE A 415 -11.51 9.24 -44.67
C PHE A 415 -11.26 8.28 -43.52
N GLY A 416 -11.39 8.72 -42.27
CA GLY A 416 -11.06 7.89 -41.11
C GLY A 416 -9.58 7.80 -40.85
N ASP A 417 -9.14 6.69 -40.29
CA ASP A 417 -7.74 6.40 -40.01
C ASP A 417 -7.28 5.21 -40.85
N ASP A 418 -6.04 4.81 -40.67
CA ASP A 418 -5.47 3.63 -41.33
C ASP A 418 -5.61 2.38 -40.45
N SER A 419 -6.72 2.25 -39.73
CA SER A 419 -7.03 1.02 -39.00
C SER A 419 -7.32 -0.13 -39.96
N GLY A 420 -7.22 -1.37 -39.47
CA GLY A 420 -7.52 -2.58 -40.24
C GLY A 420 -6.29 -3.36 -40.72
N VAL A 421 -6.48 -4.62 -41.10
CA VAL A 421 -5.39 -5.54 -41.48
C VAL A 421 -4.82 -5.23 -42.87
N TRP A 422 -5.59 -4.54 -43.69
CA TRP A 422 -5.24 -4.20 -45.08
C TRP A 422 -4.84 -2.73 -45.28
N SER A 423 -4.73 -1.96 -44.19
CA SER A 423 -4.28 -0.57 -44.25
C SER A 423 -2.89 -0.42 -44.90
N ASN A 424 -2.71 0.62 -45.72
CA ASN A 424 -1.45 0.98 -46.37
C ASN A 424 -0.87 -0.12 -47.28
N ASP A 425 -1.72 -0.93 -47.90
CA ASP A 425 -1.28 -1.99 -48.82
C ASP A 425 -1.20 -1.53 -50.30
N GLY A 426 -1.57 -0.28 -50.56
CA GLY A 426 -1.60 0.38 -51.85
C GLY A 426 -2.96 0.32 -52.56
N GLU A 427 -3.98 -0.27 -51.95
CA GLU A 427 -5.36 -0.29 -52.42
C GLU A 427 -6.30 0.25 -51.34
N CYS A 428 -7.28 1.09 -51.70
CA CYS A 428 -8.28 1.60 -50.77
C CYS A 428 -9.24 0.49 -50.31
N ASP A 429 -9.28 0.26 -49.00
CA ASP A 429 -10.19 -0.69 -48.36
C ASP A 429 -11.47 -0.09 -47.79
N ASP A 430 -11.70 1.20 -48.00
CA ASP A 430 -12.94 1.83 -47.57
C ASP A 430 -14.04 1.68 -48.62
N ARG A 431 -15.03 0.83 -48.30
CA ARG A 431 -16.15 0.52 -49.21
C ARG A 431 -16.96 1.73 -49.65
N ARG A 432 -16.86 2.87 -48.96
CA ARG A 432 -17.53 4.13 -49.34
C ARG A 432 -17.01 4.66 -50.66
N PHE A 433 -15.81 4.26 -51.08
CA PHE A 433 -15.20 4.65 -52.33
C PHE A 433 -15.45 3.62 -53.44
N ILE A 434 -15.30 4.08 -54.67
CA ILE A 434 -15.34 3.28 -55.89
C ILE A 434 -14.41 3.91 -56.92
N GLY A 435 -13.72 3.09 -57.71
CA GLY A 435 -12.83 3.61 -58.76
C GLY A 435 -11.59 2.75 -58.93
N GLU A 436 -10.61 3.32 -59.63
CA GLU A 436 -9.30 2.71 -59.83
C GLU A 436 -8.47 2.92 -58.55
N GLY A 437 -7.93 1.84 -57.98
CA GLY A 437 -7.24 1.88 -56.68
C GLY A 437 -8.10 1.44 -55.50
N MET A 438 -9.34 0.98 -55.70
CA MET A 438 -10.05 0.18 -54.68
C MET A 438 -9.50 -1.24 -54.64
N THR A 439 -9.54 -1.86 -53.46
CA THR A 439 -9.33 -3.31 -53.32
C THR A 439 -10.32 -4.12 -54.16
N GLN A 440 -9.90 -5.31 -54.57
CA GLN A 440 -10.79 -6.30 -55.20
C GLN A 440 -11.45 -7.24 -54.18
N VAL A 441 -11.09 -7.13 -52.90
CA VAL A 441 -11.66 -7.94 -51.82
C VAL A 441 -13.08 -7.48 -51.50
N LEU A 442 -13.90 -8.41 -51.02
CA LEU A 442 -15.27 -8.10 -50.61
C LEU A 442 -15.25 -7.39 -49.25
N LEU A 443 -15.47 -6.08 -49.25
CA LEU A 443 -15.46 -5.24 -48.05
C LEU A 443 -16.79 -5.28 -47.30
N THR A 444 -16.72 -5.35 -45.97
CA THR A 444 -17.83 -5.19 -45.03
C THR A 444 -17.81 -3.80 -44.37
N ASP A 445 -18.84 -3.49 -43.57
CA ASP A 445 -18.99 -2.24 -42.83
C ASP A 445 -17.84 -1.95 -41.85
N GLU A 446 -17.14 -2.99 -41.39
CA GLU A 446 -15.94 -2.88 -40.54
C GLU A 446 -14.79 -2.12 -41.21
N HIS A 447 -14.77 -2.04 -42.55
CA HIS A 447 -13.72 -1.33 -43.30
C HIS A 447 -14.13 0.11 -43.66
N ILE A 448 -15.30 0.58 -43.22
CA ILE A 448 -15.64 2.00 -43.36
C ILE A 448 -14.66 2.80 -42.52
N ARG A 449 -14.08 3.88 -43.09
CA ARG A 449 -13.12 4.77 -42.41
C ARG A 449 -11.82 4.07 -41.98
N ALA A 450 -11.53 2.94 -42.61
CA ALA A 450 -10.24 2.26 -42.53
C ALA A 450 -9.41 2.62 -43.76
N ASP A 451 -8.09 2.43 -43.65
CA ASP A 451 -7.16 2.63 -44.76
C ASP A 451 -7.22 4.03 -45.40
N ALA A 452 -7.34 5.05 -44.55
CA ALA A 452 -7.50 6.44 -44.95
C ALA A 452 -6.38 6.96 -45.87
N SER A 453 -5.14 6.52 -45.72
CA SER A 453 -3.99 6.97 -46.50
C SER A 453 -4.08 6.55 -47.96
N ASP A 454 -4.37 5.29 -48.24
CA ASP A 454 -4.48 4.80 -49.62
C ASP A 454 -5.76 5.31 -50.28
N CYS A 455 -6.87 5.34 -49.52
CA CYS A 455 -8.11 5.96 -49.96
C CYS A 455 -7.95 7.44 -50.29
N LEU A 456 -7.28 8.22 -49.43
CA LEU A 456 -7.03 9.64 -49.68
C LEU A 456 -6.09 9.84 -50.87
N ALA A 457 -5.01 9.07 -50.96
CA ALA A 457 -4.04 9.17 -52.05
C ALA A 457 -4.73 8.92 -53.41
N ALA A 458 -5.47 7.82 -53.53
CA ALA A 458 -6.17 7.49 -54.77
C ALA A 458 -7.34 8.46 -55.05
N TYR A 459 -7.98 9.04 -54.04
CA TYR A 459 -8.98 10.10 -54.21
C TYR A 459 -8.37 11.43 -54.69
N GLN A 460 -7.22 11.84 -54.15
CA GLN A 460 -6.52 13.07 -54.56
C GLN A 460 -5.98 13.00 -55.99
N GLU A 461 -5.74 11.79 -56.49
CA GLU A 461 -5.35 11.53 -57.87
C GLU A 461 -6.55 11.41 -58.84
N ASP A 462 -7.77 11.71 -58.38
CA ASP A 462 -9.03 11.54 -59.12
C ASP A 462 -9.26 10.08 -59.61
N ARG A 463 -8.63 9.09 -58.96
CA ARG A 463 -8.79 7.67 -59.29
C ARG A 463 -9.95 7.02 -58.52
N LEU A 464 -10.27 7.55 -57.34
CA LEU A 464 -11.44 7.18 -56.54
C LEU A 464 -12.50 8.28 -56.51
N GLU A 465 -13.76 7.86 -56.49
CA GLU A 465 -14.93 8.68 -56.23
C GLU A 465 -15.70 8.09 -55.04
N LEU A 466 -16.39 8.94 -54.26
CA LEU A 466 -17.33 8.45 -53.26
C LEU A 466 -18.57 7.89 -53.95
N ARG A 467 -19.05 6.74 -53.48
CA ARG A 467 -20.34 6.20 -53.91
C ARG A 467 -21.44 7.22 -53.64
N GLU A 468 -22.22 7.56 -54.67
CA GLU A 468 -23.32 8.54 -54.58
C GLU A 468 -24.36 8.20 -53.50
N GLU A 469 -24.41 6.95 -53.04
CA GLU A 469 -25.39 6.42 -52.07
C GLU A 469 -25.12 6.85 -50.61
N ILE A 470 -23.91 7.30 -50.24
CA ILE A 470 -23.50 7.54 -48.83
C ILE A 470 -23.35 9.02 -48.47
N THR A 471 -23.24 9.93 -49.45
CA THR A 471 -22.96 11.37 -49.19
C THR A 471 -24.15 12.29 -49.38
N ARG A 472 -25.28 11.80 -49.90
CA ARG A 472 -26.49 12.61 -50.09
C ARG A 472 -27.49 12.35 -48.98
N PRO A 473 -27.86 13.37 -48.19
CA PRO A 473 -28.90 13.22 -47.20
C PRO A 473 -30.19 12.76 -47.88
N ARG A 474 -30.76 11.68 -47.36
CA ARG A 474 -32.00 11.10 -47.87
C ARG A 474 -33.15 12.04 -47.50
N HIS A 475 -33.90 12.46 -48.51
CA HIS A 475 -35.07 13.31 -48.34
C HIS A 475 -36.30 12.61 -48.87
N TYR A 476 -37.36 12.55 -48.06
CA TYR A 476 -38.64 12.01 -48.46
C TYR A 476 -39.75 12.74 -47.72
N ASP A 477 -40.83 13.10 -48.42
CA ASP A 477 -41.98 13.81 -47.85
C ASP A 477 -41.63 15.13 -47.10
N GLY A 478 -40.60 15.85 -47.59
CA GLY A 478 -40.11 17.08 -46.95
C GLY A 478 -39.29 16.85 -45.67
N ILE A 479 -39.08 15.61 -45.27
CA ILE A 479 -38.26 15.21 -44.12
C ILE A 479 -36.84 14.91 -44.61
N ASN A 480 -35.85 15.43 -43.89
CA ASN A 480 -34.45 15.07 -44.06
C ASN A 480 -34.09 13.96 -43.06
N PHE A 481 -33.89 12.75 -43.58
CA PHE A 481 -33.50 11.54 -42.84
C PHE A 481 -31.99 11.48 -42.56
N GLY A 482 -31.20 12.32 -43.23
CA GLY A 482 -29.75 12.34 -43.04
C GLY A 482 -29.00 11.30 -43.88
N ILE A 483 -27.88 10.84 -43.37
CA ILE A 483 -27.00 9.82 -43.99
C ILE A 483 -26.63 8.78 -42.93
N ASP A 484 -26.21 7.59 -43.36
CA ASP A 484 -25.90 6.47 -42.46
C ASP A 484 -24.50 6.64 -41.83
N THR A 485 -24.44 7.30 -40.68
CA THR A 485 -23.18 7.74 -40.03
C THR A 485 -22.97 7.24 -38.60
N SER A 486 -23.99 6.71 -37.91
CA SER A 486 -23.82 6.13 -36.57
C SER A 486 -23.41 4.65 -36.63
N VAL A 487 -22.92 4.11 -35.51
CA VAL A 487 -22.61 2.68 -35.36
C VAL A 487 -23.85 1.77 -35.41
N PHE A 488 -25.03 2.37 -35.23
CA PHE A 488 -26.32 1.69 -35.29
C PHE A 488 -26.99 1.83 -36.66
N ALA A 489 -26.40 2.58 -37.59
CA ALA A 489 -26.97 2.74 -38.92
C ALA A 489 -27.01 1.41 -39.71
N ASN A 490 -28.11 1.16 -40.43
CA ASN A 490 -28.33 -0.06 -41.23
C ASN A 490 -28.46 -1.37 -40.41
N ASP A 491 -28.86 -1.30 -39.14
CA ASP A 491 -29.10 -2.48 -38.32
C ASP A 491 -30.54 -3.05 -38.43
N ASN A 492 -31.37 -2.42 -39.27
CA ASN A 492 -32.80 -2.65 -39.53
C ASN A 492 -33.77 -2.07 -38.48
N GLU A 493 -33.29 -1.22 -37.59
CA GLU A 493 -34.09 -0.45 -36.63
C GLU A 493 -33.89 1.05 -36.90
N CYS A 494 -34.87 1.89 -36.57
CA CYS A 494 -34.72 3.34 -36.68
C CYS A 494 -34.17 3.91 -35.37
N ASP A 495 -32.94 4.42 -35.39
CA ASP A 495 -32.29 5.00 -34.21
C ASP A 495 -32.50 6.51 -34.05
N ASP A 496 -33.08 7.16 -35.06
CA ASP A 496 -33.21 8.60 -35.06
C ASP A 496 -34.31 9.05 -34.08
N PRO A 497 -33.96 9.73 -32.97
CA PRO A 497 -34.90 10.06 -31.91
C PRO A 497 -35.95 11.10 -32.31
N ARG A 498 -35.91 11.60 -33.55
CA ARG A 498 -36.97 12.45 -34.12
C ARG A 498 -38.19 11.63 -34.55
N PHE A 499 -38.10 10.31 -34.61
CA PHE A 499 -39.16 9.40 -35.02
C PHE A 499 -39.70 8.59 -33.82
N GLU A 500 -40.91 8.06 -33.97
CA GLU A 500 -41.57 7.15 -33.03
C GLU A 500 -42.31 6.05 -33.80
N GLY A 501 -42.46 4.86 -33.22
CA GLY A 501 -43.21 3.75 -33.83
C GLY A 501 -42.63 2.37 -33.53
N GLU A 502 -43.23 1.33 -34.13
CA GLU A 502 -42.91 -0.09 -33.88
C GLU A 502 -41.58 -0.56 -34.50
N ALA A 503 -40.92 0.29 -35.28
CA ALA A 503 -39.63 0.01 -35.89
C ALA A 503 -38.52 0.93 -35.36
N MET A 504 -38.74 1.56 -34.21
CA MET A 504 -37.67 2.25 -33.47
C MET A 504 -36.77 1.24 -32.76
N ALA A 505 -35.50 1.59 -32.61
CA ALA A 505 -34.55 0.80 -31.84
C ALA A 505 -34.97 0.66 -30.36
N GLU A 506 -34.69 -0.51 -29.76
CA GLU A 506 -34.96 -0.73 -28.33
C GLU A 506 -33.89 -0.05 -27.46
N GLY A 507 -34.25 1.05 -26.79
CA GLY A 507 -33.33 1.73 -25.87
C GLY A 507 -33.69 3.18 -25.58
N GLU A 508 -32.83 3.84 -24.82
CA GLU A 508 -32.96 5.28 -24.57
C GLU A 508 -32.56 6.07 -25.84
N PRO A 509 -33.40 7.02 -26.30
CA PRO A 509 -33.09 7.82 -27.48
C PRO A 509 -31.85 8.70 -27.27
N LEU A 510 -30.84 8.54 -28.13
CA LEU A 510 -29.61 9.32 -28.08
C LEU A 510 -29.59 10.44 -29.13
N ASP A 511 -29.30 11.65 -28.68
CA ASP A 511 -29.29 12.86 -29.52
C ASP A 511 -28.27 12.81 -30.67
N GLU A 512 -27.19 12.03 -30.50
CA GLU A 512 -26.16 11.79 -31.52
C GLU A 512 -26.63 10.94 -32.70
N ASN A 513 -27.72 10.16 -32.55
CA ASN A 513 -28.29 9.34 -33.61
C ASN A 513 -29.24 10.12 -34.54
N LYS A 514 -29.46 11.42 -34.28
CA LYS A 514 -30.27 12.29 -35.17
C LYS A 514 -29.64 12.34 -36.56
N LYS A 515 -30.42 11.98 -37.59
CA LYS A 515 -30.01 11.98 -39.02
C LYS A 515 -28.84 11.03 -39.32
N ALA A 516 -28.57 10.07 -38.45
CA ALA A 516 -27.41 9.22 -38.54
C ALA A 516 -27.75 7.79 -38.98
N ASP A 517 -29.02 7.42 -38.97
CA ASP A 517 -29.53 6.15 -39.48
C ASP A 517 -30.64 6.43 -40.51
N ALA A 518 -30.22 6.84 -41.70
CA ALA A 518 -31.12 7.40 -42.70
C ALA A 518 -31.85 6.32 -43.50
N THR A 519 -31.19 5.18 -43.74
CA THR A 519 -31.73 4.08 -44.52
C THR A 519 -32.88 3.39 -43.78
N ASP A 520 -32.69 3.04 -42.51
CA ASP A 520 -33.71 2.29 -41.77
C ASP A 520 -34.87 3.18 -41.34
N CYS A 521 -34.59 4.38 -40.84
CA CYS A 521 -35.64 5.36 -40.59
C CYS A 521 -36.45 5.73 -41.85
N LEU A 522 -35.82 5.86 -43.02
CA LEU A 522 -36.56 6.11 -44.27
C LEU A 522 -37.44 4.90 -44.65
N ASN A 523 -36.88 3.70 -44.60
CA ASN A 523 -37.60 2.47 -44.94
C ASN A 523 -38.79 2.26 -43.99
N ALA A 524 -38.57 2.42 -42.69
CA ALA A 524 -39.60 2.32 -41.67
C ALA A 524 -40.69 3.40 -41.87
N TYR A 525 -40.31 4.65 -42.20
CA TYR A 525 -41.26 5.73 -42.45
C TYR A 525 -42.10 5.48 -43.71
N GLN A 526 -41.49 5.02 -44.80
CA GLN A 526 -42.21 4.68 -46.03
C GLN A 526 -43.18 3.51 -45.86
N GLN A 527 -42.88 2.60 -44.93
CA GLN A 527 -43.76 1.50 -44.54
C GLN A 527 -44.83 1.91 -43.52
N GLY A 528 -44.78 3.14 -43.00
CA GLY A 528 -45.68 3.63 -41.97
C GLY A 528 -45.45 3.00 -40.59
N ARG A 529 -44.27 2.41 -40.37
CA ARG A 529 -43.87 1.77 -39.12
C ARG A 529 -43.21 2.73 -38.13
N VAL A 530 -42.72 3.87 -38.62
CA VAL A 530 -42.36 5.03 -37.80
C VAL A 530 -42.97 6.31 -38.36
N THR A 531 -43.18 7.29 -37.49
CA THR A 531 -43.68 8.63 -37.78
C THR A 531 -42.77 9.68 -37.17
N LEU A 532 -42.57 10.82 -37.84
CA LEU A 532 -41.79 11.93 -37.28
C LEU A 532 -42.59 12.59 -36.15
N ILE A 533 -41.99 12.74 -34.96
CA ILE A 533 -42.66 13.30 -33.76
C ILE A 533 -43.21 14.71 -34.05
N SER A 534 -42.55 15.51 -34.89
CA SER A 534 -43.07 16.83 -35.30
C SER A 534 -44.25 16.79 -36.27
N GLN A 535 -44.47 15.67 -36.96
CA GLN A 535 -45.70 15.43 -37.74
C GLN A 535 -46.81 14.79 -36.89
N ALA A 536 -46.47 14.05 -35.83
CA ALA A 536 -47.45 13.66 -34.80
C ALA A 536 -48.05 14.91 -34.10
N ALA A 537 -47.24 15.95 -33.90
CA ALA A 537 -47.69 17.25 -33.38
C ALA A 537 -48.70 17.99 -34.28
N ALA A 538 -48.84 17.62 -35.57
CA ALA A 538 -49.87 18.16 -36.45
C ALA A 538 -51.25 17.50 -36.26
N SER A 539 -51.33 16.45 -35.44
CA SER A 539 -52.58 15.80 -35.05
C SER A 539 -52.97 16.05 -33.58
N GLY A 540 -52.28 16.97 -32.90
CA GLY A 540 -52.53 17.31 -31.51
C GLY A 540 -53.69 18.29 -31.30
N THR A 541 -54.30 18.24 -30.12
CA THR A 541 -55.42 19.07 -29.71
C THR A 541 -54.96 20.53 -29.55
N LEU A 542 -55.48 21.42 -30.40
CA LEU A 542 -55.22 22.87 -30.36
C LEU A 542 -56.43 23.60 -29.77
N TYR A 543 -56.22 24.33 -28.68
CA TYR A 543 -57.27 25.13 -28.03
C TYR A 543 -56.67 26.45 -27.52
N ASP A 544 -57.37 27.56 -27.74
CA ASP A 544 -56.93 28.92 -27.34
C ASP A 544 -55.51 29.31 -27.79
N GLY A 545 -55.08 28.83 -28.96
CA GLY A 545 -53.73 29.08 -29.48
C GLY A 545 -52.62 28.29 -28.77
N ILE A 546 -52.97 27.41 -27.84
CA ILE A 546 -52.06 26.51 -27.13
C ILE A 546 -52.20 25.12 -27.74
N LEU A 547 -51.06 24.51 -28.11
CA LEU A 547 -51.01 23.12 -28.54
C LEU A 547 -50.83 22.23 -27.32
N PHE A 548 -51.90 21.51 -26.96
CA PHE A 548 -51.93 20.57 -25.83
C PHE A 548 -51.29 19.22 -26.20
N GLY A 549 -51.26 18.88 -27.49
CA GLY A 549 -50.62 17.65 -27.95
C GLY A 549 -51.59 16.48 -28.07
N VAL A 550 -51.14 15.28 -27.73
CA VAL A 550 -51.90 14.02 -27.79
C VAL A 550 -51.82 13.30 -26.44
N ASP A 551 -52.56 12.20 -26.27
CA ASP A 551 -52.58 11.39 -25.05
C ASP A 551 -51.58 10.22 -25.19
N ASN A 552 -50.29 10.53 -25.16
CA ASN A 552 -49.19 9.59 -25.37
C ASN A 552 -48.25 9.57 -24.16
N GLY A 553 -48.47 8.68 -23.21
CA GLY A 553 -47.58 8.54 -22.06
C GLY A 553 -48.12 7.57 -21.04
N ARG A 554 -47.31 7.24 -20.03
CA ARG A 554 -47.80 6.42 -18.90
C ARG A 554 -48.86 7.16 -18.08
N TRP A 555 -48.77 8.48 -18.07
CA TRP A 555 -49.59 9.37 -17.24
C TRP A 555 -50.68 10.09 -18.05
N ALA A 556 -50.83 9.77 -19.33
CA ALA A 556 -51.92 10.31 -20.13
C ALA A 556 -53.28 9.76 -19.67
N GLU A 557 -54.31 10.62 -19.66
CA GLU A 557 -55.68 10.26 -19.27
C GLU A 557 -55.83 9.72 -17.82
N ASP A 558 -54.94 10.12 -16.91
CA ASP A 558 -54.97 9.69 -15.50
C ASP A 558 -55.81 10.62 -14.58
N GLY A 559 -56.26 11.75 -15.13
CA GLY A 559 -57.10 12.74 -14.48
C GLY A 559 -56.34 13.94 -13.88
N GLU A 560 -55.02 13.98 -14.00
CA GLU A 560 -54.16 15.11 -13.63
C GLU A 560 -53.40 15.60 -14.86
N CYS A 561 -53.00 16.88 -14.93
CA CYS A 561 -52.17 17.38 -16.03
C CYS A 561 -50.68 17.15 -15.76
N ASP A 562 -49.99 16.38 -16.60
CA ASP A 562 -48.54 16.09 -16.45
C ASP A 562 -47.62 16.98 -17.31
N ASP A 563 -48.17 17.89 -18.11
CA ASP A 563 -47.36 18.75 -18.98
C ASP A 563 -46.70 19.91 -18.20
N PRO A 564 -45.37 19.93 -18.04
CA PRO A 564 -44.67 20.93 -17.21
C PRO A 564 -44.75 22.37 -17.73
N ARG A 565 -45.35 22.61 -18.91
CA ARG A 565 -45.61 23.97 -19.41
C ARG A 565 -46.75 24.65 -18.67
N PHE A 566 -47.54 23.93 -17.87
CA PHE A 566 -48.67 24.45 -17.11
C PHE A 566 -48.38 24.50 -15.60
N GLU A 567 -49.13 25.35 -14.90
CA GLU A 567 -49.12 25.46 -13.43
C GLU A 567 -50.53 25.64 -12.89
N GLY A 568 -50.84 25.06 -11.72
CA GLY A 568 -52.12 25.24 -11.02
C GLY A 568 -52.59 24.00 -10.26
N ASP A 569 -53.81 24.07 -9.70
CA ASP A 569 -54.41 23.04 -8.83
C ASP A 569 -54.81 21.75 -9.60
N GLY A 570 -54.86 21.81 -10.94
CA GLY A 570 -55.13 20.65 -11.81
C GLY A 570 -53.88 19.95 -12.34
N MET A 571 -52.68 20.32 -11.86
CA MET A 571 -51.43 19.65 -12.20
C MET A 571 -51.26 18.36 -11.40
N SER A 572 -50.52 17.41 -11.98
CA SER A 572 -50.05 16.22 -11.29
C SER A 572 -49.26 16.58 -10.03
N THR A 573 -49.51 15.84 -8.96
CA THR A 573 -48.79 16.02 -7.68
C THR A 573 -47.41 15.33 -7.67
N THR A 574 -47.11 14.58 -8.73
CA THR A 574 -45.85 13.88 -8.91
C THR A 574 -44.81 14.78 -9.59
N VAL A 575 -43.59 14.27 -9.78
CA VAL A 575 -42.52 15.03 -10.43
C VAL A 575 -42.81 15.13 -11.92
N LEU A 576 -43.03 16.35 -12.41
CA LEU A 576 -43.24 16.62 -13.84
C LEU A 576 -41.91 16.48 -14.61
N LEU A 577 -41.94 15.75 -15.73
CA LEU A 577 -40.77 15.53 -16.58
C LEU A 577 -40.92 16.26 -17.91
N ASP A 578 -39.81 16.72 -18.49
CA ASP A 578 -39.80 17.32 -19.84
C ASP A 578 -40.29 16.34 -20.92
N SER A 579 -40.18 15.04 -20.66
CA SER A 579 -40.73 13.98 -21.52
C SER A 579 -42.25 13.98 -21.60
N ASP A 580 -42.95 14.60 -20.65
CA ASP A 580 -44.43 14.63 -20.59
C ASP A 580 -45.03 15.86 -21.30
N ILE A 581 -44.17 16.72 -21.86
CA ILE A 581 -44.60 17.86 -22.68
C ILE A 581 -45.45 17.34 -23.86
N ARG A 582 -46.69 17.81 -23.94
CA ARG A 582 -47.67 17.52 -25.01
C ARG A 582 -48.16 16.07 -25.10
N ASN A 583 -48.02 15.34 -24.00
CA ASN A 583 -48.28 13.91 -23.96
C ASN A 583 -49.49 13.53 -23.10
N ASP A 584 -50.12 14.50 -22.45
CA ASP A 584 -51.34 14.33 -21.67
C ASP A 584 -52.35 15.43 -22.05
N ALA A 585 -52.82 15.37 -23.29
CA ALA A 585 -53.57 16.46 -23.89
C ALA A 585 -55.00 16.58 -23.36
N THR A 586 -55.65 15.45 -23.07
CA THR A 586 -57.04 15.40 -22.62
C THR A 586 -57.19 16.01 -21.22
N ASP A 587 -56.33 15.64 -20.26
CA ASP A 587 -56.42 16.14 -18.89
C ASP A 587 -55.91 17.57 -18.77
N CYS A 588 -54.78 17.91 -19.41
CA CYS A 588 -54.32 19.29 -19.48
C CYS A 588 -55.32 20.22 -20.18
N LEU A 589 -55.99 19.79 -21.25
CA LEU A 589 -57.03 20.61 -21.88
C LEU A 589 -58.24 20.80 -20.94
N ALA A 590 -58.69 19.73 -20.29
CA ALA A 590 -59.83 19.78 -19.38
C ALA A 590 -59.54 20.72 -18.20
N ALA A 591 -58.39 20.57 -17.56
CA ALA A 591 -57.94 21.42 -16.47
C ALA A 591 -57.78 22.90 -16.90
N TYR A 592 -57.27 23.15 -18.11
CA TYR A 592 -57.15 24.51 -18.65
C TYR A 592 -58.52 25.14 -18.93
N GLN A 593 -59.48 24.37 -19.46
CA GLN A 593 -60.84 24.83 -19.70
C GLN A 593 -61.62 25.10 -18.41
N ASP A 594 -61.39 24.30 -17.37
CA ASP A 594 -61.97 24.49 -16.04
C ASP A 594 -61.26 25.61 -15.25
N GLY A 595 -60.14 26.12 -15.77
CA GLY A 595 -59.38 27.22 -15.18
C GLY A 595 -58.61 26.81 -13.92
N THR A 596 -58.39 25.50 -13.72
CA THR A 596 -57.61 24.97 -12.60
C THR A 596 -56.11 25.01 -12.88
N ILE A 597 -55.70 25.09 -14.15
CA ILE A 597 -54.31 25.32 -14.57
C ILE A 597 -54.20 26.50 -15.54
N THR A 598 -53.00 27.05 -15.64
CA THR A 598 -52.63 28.12 -16.58
C THR A 598 -51.28 27.82 -17.24
N LEU A 599 -51.10 28.25 -18.49
CA LEU A 599 -49.81 28.11 -19.19
C LEU A 599 -48.79 29.06 -18.56
N ILE A 600 -47.65 28.52 -18.13
CA ILE A 600 -46.52 29.29 -17.60
C ILE A 600 -46.02 30.19 -18.73
N ARG A 601 -46.03 31.50 -18.51
CA ARG A 601 -45.43 32.43 -19.47
C ARG A 601 -43.92 32.49 -19.21
N PRO A 602 -43.08 32.30 -20.24
CA PRO A 602 -41.65 32.54 -20.08
C PRO A 602 -41.41 34.02 -19.74
N ASN A 603 -40.57 34.27 -18.74
CA ASN A 603 -40.06 35.60 -18.42
C ASN A 603 -39.02 36.06 -19.45
#